data_AF-A0A530LB00-F1
#
_entry.id   AF-A0A530LB00-F1
#
_cell.length_a   1.000
_cell.length_b   1.000
_cell.length_c   1.000
_cell.angle_alpha   90.00
_cell.angle_beta   90.00
_cell.angle_gamma   90.00
#
_symmetry.space_group_name_H-M   'P 1'
#
loop_
_entity.id
_entity.type
_entity.pdbx_description
1 polymer ?
#
loop_
_entity_poly.entity_id
_entity_poly.type
_entity_poly.pdbx_seq_one_letter_code
_entity_poly.pdbx_strand_id
1 'polypeptide(L)'
;ADRAGNVEGMLQAMRATGELGNRFFAPVSMLTLLFGLIMCGFWVGFSDLWVLIGLAGYATTFCIGMFVFKPTADRMAGMIANDGVTPAVLAQGQRVLNAARFDYSVMLVIIADMVLKPTLHDITILGCMAFVLATGAALALGRTRPLVPSAA
;
A
#
# COMPACT_ATOMS: atom_id res chain seq x y z
N ALA A 1 10.44 40.18 -9.28
CA ALA A 1 9.23 40.00 -8.44
C ALA A 1 8.31 38.87 -8.96
N ASP A 2 8.27 38.61 -10.27
CA ASP A 2 7.25 37.74 -10.90
C ASP A 2 7.48 36.20 -10.79
N ARG A 3 8.70 35.75 -10.40
CA ARG A 3 9.01 34.31 -10.28
C ARG A 3 8.53 33.67 -8.97
N ALA A 4 8.46 34.43 -7.87
CA ALA A 4 8.07 33.88 -6.56
C ALA A 4 6.56 33.55 -6.53
N GLY A 5 5.71 34.46 -7.02
CA GLY A 5 4.25 34.25 -7.08
C GLY A 5 3.82 33.06 -7.95
N ASN A 6 4.60 32.70 -8.98
CA ASN A 6 4.31 31.55 -9.83
C ASN A 6 4.72 30.22 -9.16
N VAL A 7 5.80 30.21 -8.36
CA VAL A 7 6.24 29.02 -7.60
C VAL A 7 5.29 28.75 -6.44
N GLU A 8 4.92 29.78 -5.66
CA GLU A 8 3.91 29.65 -4.60
C GLU A 8 2.55 29.22 -5.18
N GLY A 9 2.09 29.85 -6.28
CA GLY A 9 0.82 29.51 -6.93
C GLY A 9 0.80 28.09 -7.48
N MET A 10 1.90 27.63 -8.08
CA MET A 10 2.02 26.24 -8.57
C MET A 10 2.08 25.24 -7.41
N LEU A 11 2.77 25.56 -6.31
CA LEU A 11 2.76 24.74 -5.09
C LEU A 11 1.36 24.65 -4.46
N GLN A 12 0.60 25.76 -4.47
CA GLN A 12 -0.76 25.80 -3.95
C GLN A 12 -1.73 25.03 -4.86
N ALA A 13 -1.57 25.13 -6.18
CA ALA A 13 -2.29 24.32 -7.15
C ALA A 13 -1.98 22.82 -7.02
N MET A 14 -0.71 22.45 -6.78
CA MET A 14 -0.32 21.06 -6.51
C MET A 14 -0.96 20.52 -5.22
N ARG A 15 -0.99 21.31 -4.14
CA ARG A 15 -1.67 20.95 -2.89
C ARG A 15 -3.18 20.79 -3.08
N ALA A 16 -3.82 21.74 -3.77
CA ALA A 16 -5.25 21.68 -4.08
C ALA A 16 -5.60 20.48 -4.99
N THR A 17 -4.74 20.17 -5.96
CA THR A 17 -4.89 18.99 -6.82
C THR A 17 -4.72 17.70 -6.03
N GLY A 18 -3.79 17.68 -5.07
CA GLY A 18 -3.62 16.56 -4.14
C GLY A 18 -4.83 16.35 -3.24
N GLU A 19 -5.42 17.42 -2.69
CA GLU A 19 -6.65 17.33 -1.90
C GLU A 19 -7.87 16.92 -2.73
N LEU A 20 -8.04 17.49 -3.92
CA LEU A 20 -9.13 17.14 -4.84
C LEU A 20 -9.03 15.68 -5.30
N GLY A 21 -7.81 15.22 -5.63
CA GLY A 21 -7.54 13.82 -5.94
C GLY A 21 -7.87 12.91 -4.76
N ASN A 22 -7.40 13.23 -3.56
CA ASN A 22 -7.63 12.35 -2.41
C ASN A 22 -9.10 12.35 -1.93
N ARG A 23 -9.85 13.44 -2.18
CA ARG A 23 -11.24 13.60 -1.72
C ARG A 23 -12.29 13.13 -2.73
N PHE A 24 -12.05 13.28 -4.02
CA PHE A 24 -13.01 12.89 -5.07
C PHE A 24 -12.53 11.73 -5.92
N PHE A 25 -11.26 11.73 -6.33
CA PHE A 25 -10.75 10.66 -7.19
C PHE A 25 -10.74 9.32 -6.44
N ALA A 26 -10.24 9.26 -5.20
CA ALA A 26 -10.21 8.00 -4.46
C ALA A 26 -11.59 7.37 -4.24
N PRO A 27 -12.65 8.09 -3.78
CA PRO A 27 -13.99 7.51 -3.66
C PRO A 27 -14.62 7.10 -5.00
N VAL A 28 -14.42 7.90 -6.05
CA VAL A 28 -14.97 7.58 -7.38
C VAL A 28 -14.28 6.36 -7.98
N SER A 29 -12.94 6.24 -7.87
CA SER A 29 -12.20 5.05 -8.27
C SER A 29 -12.66 3.80 -7.51
N MET A 30 -12.93 3.93 -6.21
CA MET A 30 -13.45 2.85 -5.36
C MET A 30 -14.84 2.40 -5.83
N LEU A 31 -15.73 3.35 -6.14
CA LEU A 31 -17.04 3.05 -6.70
C LEU A 31 -16.92 2.34 -8.04
N THR A 32 -16.07 2.82 -8.95
CA THR A 32 -15.82 2.19 -10.25
C THR A 32 -15.38 0.73 -10.08
N LEU A 33 -14.47 0.46 -9.16
CA LEU A 33 -14.02 -0.91 -8.86
C LEU A 33 -15.17 -1.77 -8.32
N LEU A 34 -15.95 -1.23 -7.38
CA LEU A 34 -17.08 -1.94 -6.79
C LEU A 34 -18.13 -2.32 -7.84
N PHE A 35 -18.52 -1.35 -8.69
CA PHE A 35 -19.46 -1.61 -9.78
C PHE A 35 -18.92 -2.60 -10.80
N GLY A 36 -17.62 -2.53 -11.13
CA GLY A 36 -16.95 -3.52 -11.98
C GLY A 36 -16.99 -4.93 -11.39
N LEU A 37 -16.73 -5.07 -10.09
CA LEU A 37 -16.79 -6.34 -9.38
C LEU A 37 -18.21 -6.92 -9.36
N ILE A 38 -19.21 -6.06 -9.12
CA ILE A 38 -20.64 -6.44 -9.16
C ILE A 38 -21.01 -6.97 -10.56
N MET A 39 -20.67 -6.24 -11.61
CA MET A 39 -20.88 -6.66 -13.01
C MET A 39 -20.24 -8.02 -13.29
N CYS A 40 -18.96 -8.20 -12.96
CA CYS A 40 -18.27 -9.47 -13.12
C CYS A 40 -18.92 -10.60 -12.32
N GLY A 41 -19.42 -10.33 -11.11
CA GLY A 41 -20.12 -11.30 -10.29
C GLY A 41 -21.43 -11.80 -10.90
N PHE A 42 -22.19 -10.93 -11.57
CA PHE A 42 -23.45 -11.31 -12.22
C PHE A 42 -23.25 -12.05 -13.55
N TRP A 43 -22.20 -11.75 -14.32
CA TRP A 43 -22.04 -12.24 -15.69
C TRP A 43 -20.90 -13.24 -15.93
N VAL A 44 -19.79 -13.11 -15.20
CA VAL A 44 -18.56 -13.88 -15.48
C VAL A 44 -18.31 -14.95 -14.42
N GLY A 45 -18.59 -14.64 -13.15
CA GLY A 45 -18.28 -15.51 -12.01
C GLY A 45 -16.80 -15.47 -11.61
N PHE A 46 -16.53 -15.68 -10.32
CA PHE A 46 -15.18 -15.67 -9.73
C PHE A 46 -14.73 -17.08 -9.28
N SER A 47 -15.05 -18.09 -10.09
CA SER A 47 -14.79 -19.49 -9.72
C SER A 47 -13.32 -19.89 -9.77
N ASP A 48 -12.52 -19.15 -10.54
CA ASP A 48 -11.11 -19.43 -10.71
C ASP A 48 -10.30 -19.01 -9.48
N LEU A 49 -9.50 -19.93 -8.96
CA LEU A 49 -8.71 -19.74 -7.76
C LEU A 49 -7.78 -18.52 -7.85
N TRP A 50 -7.12 -18.35 -9.00
CA TRP A 50 -6.24 -17.21 -9.25
C TRP A 50 -6.99 -15.87 -9.20
N VAL A 51 -8.22 -15.81 -9.71
CA VAL A 51 -9.01 -14.58 -9.60
C VAL A 51 -9.33 -14.23 -8.14
N LEU A 52 -9.64 -15.24 -7.32
CA LEU A 52 -9.89 -15.05 -5.89
C LEU A 52 -8.63 -14.61 -5.12
N ILE A 53 -7.49 -15.24 -5.40
CA ILE A 53 -6.20 -14.89 -4.78
C ILE A 53 -5.81 -13.46 -5.18
N GLY A 54 -5.90 -13.13 -6.47
CA GLY A 54 -5.64 -11.79 -6.97
C GLY A 54 -6.52 -10.72 -6.33
N LEU A 55 -7.82 -10.97 -6.21
CA LEU A 55 -8.76 -10.05 -5.58
C LEU A 55 -8.50 -9.89 -4.08
N ALA A 56 -8.22 -10.99 -3.37
CA ALA A 56 -7.87 -10.96 -1.95
C ALA A 56 -6.54 -10.22 -1.72
N GLY A 57 -5.56 -10.41 -2.60
CA GLY A 57 -4.30 -9.68 -2.59
C GLY A 57 -4.52 -8.18 -2.80
N TYR A 58 -5.28 -7.81 -3.82
CA TYR A 58 -5.63 -6.41 -4.09
C TYR A 58 -6.34 -5.76 -2.89
N ALA A 59 -7.32 -6.46 -2.30
CA ALA A 59 -8.04 -5.97 -1.13
C ALA A 59 -7.07 -5.77 0.07
N THR A 60 -6.09 -6.66 0.23
CA THR A 60 -5.06 -6.53 1.27
C THR A 60 -4.20 -5.29 1.04
N THR A 61 -3.67 -5.09 -0.17
CA THR A 61 -2.90 -3.90 -0.55
C THR A 61 -3.69 -2.62 -0.38
N PHE A 62 -4.96 -2.62 -0.81
CA PHE A 62 -5.85 -1.49 -0.64
C PHE A 62 -6.05 -1.13 0.84
N CYS A 63 -6.32 -2.12 1.68
CA CYS A 63 -6.45 -1.94 3.13
C CYS A 63 -5.16 -1.41 3.76
N ILE A 64 -3.99 -1.92 3.38
CA ILE A 64 -2.70 -1.42 3.87
C ILE A 64 -2.51 0.05 3.46
N GLY A 65 -2.77 0.38 2.20
CA GLY A 65 -2.66 1.76 1.71
C GLY A 65 -3.57 2.73 2.45
N MET A 66 -4.83 2.35 2.66
CA MET A 66 -5.82 3.20 3.31
C MET A 66 -5.62 3.30 4.82
N PHE A 67 -5.37 2.19 5.51
CA PHE A 67 -5.34 2.15 6.98
C PHE A 67 -3.95 2.29 7.58
N VAL A 68 -2.88 2.07 6.81
CA VAL A 68 -1.50 2.19 7.30
C VAL A 68 -0.84 3.40 6.68
N PHE A 69 -0.71 3.48 5.35
CA PHE A 69 0.09 4.54 4.73
C PHE A 69 -0.51 5.92 4.92
N LYS A 70 -1.80 6.10 4.62
CA LYS A 70 -2.46 7.41 4.73
C LYS A 70 -2.42 7.99 6.15
N PRO A 71 -2.92 7.31 7.20
CA PRO A 71 -2.91 7.89 8.54
C PRO A 71 -1.51 8.03 9.13
N THR A 72 -0.55 7.16 8.77
CA THR A 72 0.83 7.32 9.24
C THR A 72 1.52 8.47 8.53
N ALA A 73 1.27 8.70 7.23
CA ALA A 73 1.77 9.86 6.51
C ALA A 73 1.24 11.17 7.10
N ASP A 74 -0.06 11.25 7.39
CA ASP A 74 -0.69 12.43 8.02
C ASP A 74 -0.10 12.70 9.42
N ARG A 75 0.09 11.64 10.24
CA ARG A 75 0.75 11.76 11.55
C ARG A 75 2.19 12.22 11.42
N MET A 76 2.95 11.67 10.48
CA MET A 76 4.34 12.08 10.21
C MET A 76 4.43 13.53 9.78
N ALA A 77 3.56 13.97 8.87
CA ALA A 77 3.51 15.37 8.44
C ALA A 77 3.20 16.31 9.62
N GLY A 78 2.26 15.95 10.49
CA GLY A 78 1.96 16.72 11.70
C GLY A 78 3.12 16.80 12.68
N MET A 79 3.81 15.68 12.94
CA MET A 79 4.98 15.66 13.82
C MET A 79 6.15 16.47 13.24
N ILE A 80 6.40 16.38 11.93
CA ILE A 80 7.46 17.16 11.26
C ILE A 80 7.15 18.66 11.32
N ALA A 81 5.88 19.05 11.18
CA ALA A 81 5.48 20.45 11.25
C ALA A 81 5.64 21.06 12.65
N ASN A 82 5.44 20.28 13.72
CA ASN A 82 5.53 20.76 15.09
C ASN A 82 6.95 20.70 15.65
N ASP A 83 7.63 19.56 15.48
CA ASP A 83 8.87 19.25 16.21
C ASP A 83 10.07 19.03 15.26
N GLY A 84 9.87 19.13 13.95
CA GLY A 84 10.89 18.79 12.95
C GLY A 84 11.15 17.28 12.85
N VAL A 85 12.26 16.91 12.22
CA VAL A 85 12.61 15.49 12.02
C VAL A 85 13.20 14.92 13.32
N THR A 86 12.35 14.28 14.12
CA THR A 86 12.74 13.63 15.37
C THR A 86 12.92 12.11 15.22
N PRO A 87 13.61 11.43 16.16
CA PRO A 87 13.69 9.97 16.18
C PRO A 87 12.33 9.27 16.19
N ALA A 88 11.29 9.91 16.75
CA ALA A 88 9.93 9.39 16.76
C ALA A 88 9.32 9.37 15.34
N VAL A 89 9.55 10.40 14.53
CA VAL A 89 9.14 10.44 13.12
C VAL A 89 9.85 9.35 12.32
N LEU A 90 11.15 9.16 12.55
CA LEU A 90 11.93 8.10 11.89
C LEU A 90 11.41 6.70 12.25
N ALA A 91 11.00 6.47 13.50
CA ALA A 91 10.38 5.22 13.92
C ALA A 91 9.04 4.96 13.21
N GLN A 92 8.23 5.99 12.97
CA GLN A 92 7.00 5.87 12.18
C GLN A 92 7.31 5.60 10.70
N GLY A 93 8.31 6.28 10.12
CA GLY A 93 8.79 6.01 8.77
C GLY A 93 9.27 4.57 8.60
N GLN A 94 9.97 4.01 9.59
CA GLN A 94 10.40 2.61 9.57
C GLN A 94 9.21 1.64 9.58
N ARG A 95 8.13 1.96 10.31
CA ARG A 95 6.88 1.18 10.30
C ARG A 95 6.22 1.21 8.92
N VAL A 96 6.17 2.37 8.27
CA VAL A 96 5.66 2.51 6.90
C VAL A 96 6.50 1.68 5.93
N LEU A 97 7.83 1.75 6.01
CA LEU A 97 8.73 0.96 5.16
C LEU A 97 8.55 -0.54 5.36
N ASN A 98 8.32 -1.00 6.60
CA ASN A 98 8.06 -2.40 6.88
C ASN A 98 6.70 -2.84 6.30
N ALA A 99 5.66 -2.04 6.45
CA ALA A 99 4.36 -2.30 5.82
C ALA A 99 4.46 -2.30 4.28
N ALA A 100 5.25 -1.41 3.70
CA ALA A 100 5.53 -1.39 2.25
C ALA A 100 6.27 -2.63 1.77
N ARG A 101 7.23 -3.15 2.54
CA ARG A 101 7.90 -4.42 2.20
C ARG A 101 6.93 -5.60 2.18
N PHE A 102 6.01 -5.66 3.14
CA PHE A 102 4.96 -6.66 3.13
C PHE A 102 4.07 -6.48 1.91
N ASP A 103 3.62 -5.27 1.63
CA ASP A 103 2.76 -4.97 0.48
C ASP A 103 3.41 -5.35 -0.86
N TYR A 104 4.71 -5.12 -1.03
CA TYR A 104 5.44 -5.61 -2.21
C TYR A 104 5.45 -7.13 -2.32
N SER A 105 5.52 -7.87 -1.21
CA SER A 105 5.44 -9.33 -1.26
C SER A 105 4.05 -9.81 -1.71
N VAL A 106 3.00 -9.11 -1.27
CA VAL A 106 1.62 -9.35 -1.73
C VAL A 106 1.52 -9.07 -3.22
N MET A 107 2.06 -7.93 -3.68
CA MET A 107 2.05 -7.55 -5.10
C MET A 107 2.80 -8.55 -5.98
N LEU A 108 3.93 -9.10 -5.51
CA LEU A 108 4.65 -10.17 -6.21
C LEU A 108 3.82 -11.45 -6.33
N VAL A 109 3.09 -11.83 -5.28
CA VAL A 109 2.22 -13.00 -5.29
C VAL A 109 1.06 -12.81 -6.26
N ILE A 110 0.43 -11.63 -6.28
CA ILE A 110 -0.62 -11.30 -7.26
C ILE A 110 -0.09 -11.41 -8.69
N ILE A 111 1.09 -10.84 -8.97
CA ILE A 111 1.68 -10.92 -10.31
C ILE A 111 1.96 -12.38 -10.70
N ALA A 112 2.56 -13.16 -9.79
CA ALA A 112 2.82 -14.58 -10.02
C ALA A 112 1.53 -15.36 -10.27
N ASP A 113 0.48 -15.07 -9.51
CA ASP A 113 -0.83 -15.69 -9.63
C ASP A 113 -1.52 -15.37 -10.97
N MET A 114 -1.46 -14.11 -11.44
CA MET A 114 -2.00 -13.70 -12.73
C MET A 114 -1.28 -14.35 -13.93
N VAL A 115 0.01 -14.67 -13.78
CA VAL A 115 0.83 -15.28 -14.83
C VAL A 115 0.71 -16.81 -14.81
N LEU A 116 0.81 -17.42 -13.63
CA LEU A 116 0.86 -18.87 -13.48
C LEU A 116 -0.53 -19.50 -13.43
N LYS A 117 -1.58 -18.73 -13.10
CA LYS A 117 -2.98 -19.16 -13.00
C LYS A 117 -3.13 -20.50 -12.26
N PRO A 118 -2.64 -20.59 -11.01
CA PRO A 118 -2.62 -21.84 -10.27
C PRO A 118 -4.03 -22.39 -10.06
N THR A 119 -4.15 -23.72 -10.09
CA THR A 119 -5.34 -24.45 -9.65
C THR A 119 -5.10 -25.07 -8.27
N LEU A 120 -6.16 -25.57 -7.62
CA LEU A 120 -6.05 -26.22 -6.30
C LEU A 120 -5.10 -27.44 -6.29
N HIS A 121 -4.81 -28.03 -7.45
CA HIS A 121 -3.91 -29.17 -7.58
C HIS A 121 -2.43 -28.77 -7.64
N ASP A 122 -2.12 -27.50 -7.86
CA ASP A 122 -0.76 -26.99 -8.00
C ASP A 122 -0.13 -26.65 -6.64
N ILE A 123 -0.12 -27.63 -5.73
CA ILE A 123 0.30 -27.47 -4.32
C ILE A 123 1.71 -26.84 -4.22
N THR A 124 2.60 -27.15 -5.16
CA THR A 124 3.95 -26.58 -5.23
C THR A 124 3.93 -25.07 -5.48
N ILE A 125 3.09 -24.60 -6.41
CA ILE A 125 2.97 -23.17 -6.76
C ILE A 125 2.34 -22.42 -5.57
N LEU A 126 1.26 -22.97 -5.00
CA LEU A 126 0.63 -22.40 -3.80
C LEU A 126 1.62 -22.35 -2.62
N GLY A 127 2.42 -23.40 -2.43
CA GLY A 127 3.46 -23.47 -1.41
C GLY A 127 4.52 -22.38 -1.58
N CYS A 128 4.99 -22.16 -2.81
CA CYS A 128 5.92 -21.08 -3.12
C CYS A 128 5.32 -19.69 -2.85
N MET A 129 4.06 -19.45 -3.25
CA MET A 129 3.37 -18.19 -2.97
C MET A 129 3.20 -17.95 -1.46
N ALA A 130 2.78 -18.97 -0.71
CA ALA A 130 2.67 -18.92 0.74
C ALA A 130 4.03 -18.64 1.39
N PHE A 131 5.10 -19.24 0.89
CA PHE A 131 6.45 -19.00 1.37
C PHE A 131 6.91 -17.55 1.12
N VAL A 132 6.61 -16.98 -0.05
CA VAL A 132 6.90 -15.57 -0.36
C VAL A 132 6.15 -14.64 0.58
N LEU A 133 4.86 -14.88 0.80
CA LEU A 133 4.04 -14.10 1.75
C LEU A 133 4.55 -14.23 3.19
N ALA A 134 4.86 -15.44 3.64
CA ALA A 134 5.39 -15.69 4.97
C ALA A 134 6.74 -14.99 5.17
N THR A 135 7.61 -15.02 4.16
CA THR A 135 8.89 -14.32 4.19
C THR A 135 8.68 -12.81 4.22
N GLY A 136 7.77 -12.27 3.40
CA GLY A 136 7.41 -10.85 3.41
C GLY A 136 6.86 -10.39 4.77
N ALA A 137 5.98 -11.18 5.38
CA ALA A 137 5.43 -10.92 6.71
C ALA A 137 6.51 -11.00 7.79
N ALA A 138 7.35 -12.02 7.75
CA ALA A 138 8.47 -12.18 8.68
C ALA A 138 9.47 -11.03 8.57
N LEU A 139 9.73 -10.52 7.36
CA LEU A 139 10.62 -9.36 7.16
C LEU A 139 9.99 -8.04 7.63
N ALA A 140 8.68 -7.89 7.47
CA ALA A 140 7.96 -6.71 7.96
C ALA A 140 7.86 -6.68 9.50
N LEU A 141 7.69 -7.84 10.13
CA LEU A 141 7.58 -7.99 11.58
C LEU A 141 8.94 -8.14 12.28
N GLY A 142 9.92 -8.77 11.63
CA GLY A 142 11.14 -9.28 12.26
C GLY A 142 12.36 -8.36 12.28
N ARG A 143 12.24 -7.08 11.90
CA ARG A 143 13.38 -6.13 11.92
C ARG A 143 13.08 -4.84 12.68
N THR A 144 12.85 -4.97 13.97
CA THR A 144 13.19 -3.95 14.98
C THR A 144 14.62 -4.19 15.47
N ARG A 145 15.63 -4.01 14.60
CA ARG A 145 16.99 -3.75 15.12
C ARG A 145 17.05 -2.26 15.43
N PRO A 146 17.20 -1.85 16.70
CA PRO A 146 17.36 -0.43 17.02
C PRO A 146 18.56 0.12 16.25
N LEU A 147 18.31 1.12 15.41
CA LEU A 147 19.34 1.85 14.65
C LEU A 147 20.04 2.92 15.52
N VAL A 148 19.89 2.84 16.84
CA VAL A 148 20.60 3.71 17.77
C VAL A 148 21.64 2.85 18.49
N PRO A 149 22.93 2.96 18.14
CA PRO A 149 23.99 2.60 19.06
C PRO A 149 23.73 3.35 20.37
N SER A 150 23.53 2.61 21.46
CA SER A 150 23.59 3.19 22.79
C SER A 150 24.95 3.88 22.90
N ALA A 151 24.94 5.21 22.92
CA ALA A 151 26.13 5.97 23.28
C ALA A 151 26.51 5.53 24.70
N ALA A 152 27.59 4.76 24.78
CA ALA A 152 28.31 4.46 26.01
C ALA A 152 29.57 5.34 26.03
#